data_AF-S8EMG2-F1
#
_entry.id   AF-S8EMG2-F1
#
_cell.length_a   1.000
_cell.length_b   1.000
_cell.length_c   1.000
_cell.angle_alpha   90.00
_cell.angle_beta   90.00
_cell.angle_gamma   90.00
#
_symmetry.space_group_name_H-M   'P 1'
#
loop_
_entity.id
_entity.type
_entity.pdbx_description
1 polymer ?
#
loop_
_entity_poly.entity_id
_entity_poly.type
_entity_poly.pdbx_seq_one_letter_code
_entity_poly.pdbx_strand_id
1 'polypeptide(L)' 'KEEMALLNDLINLNLTDVTEKIIAEYIWIGGSGLDIRSKARTLFGPVSDPKKLPKWNYDGSSTGQAPGEDSEVIL' A
#
# COMPACT_ATOMS: atom_id res chain seq x y z
N LYS A 1 -23.07 -14.20 -10.48
CA LYS A 1 -23.74 -13.74 -9.24
C LYS A 1 -23.17 -14.46 -8.03
N GLU A 2 -23.09 -15.79 -8.06
CA GLU A 2 -22.46 -16.62 -7.02
C GLU A 2 -20.93 -16.42 -6.93
N GLU A 3 -20.23 -16.33 -8.07
CA GLU A 3 -18.78 -16.05 -8.08
C GLU A 3 -18.41 -14.71 -7.42
N MET A 4 -19.24 -13.68 -7.63
CA MET A 4 -19.06 -12.37 -6.97
C MET A 4 -19.35 -12.45 -5.47
N ALA A 5 -20.21 -13.37 -5.02
CA ALA A 5 -20.45 -13.60 -3.60
C ALA A 5 -19.20 -14.23 -2.95
N LEU A 6 -18.66 -15.29 -3.56
CA LEU A 6 -17.43 -15.95 -3.08
C LEU A 6 -16.22 -15.00 -3.04
N LEU A 7 -16.09 -14.13 -4.05
CA LEU A 7 -15.03 -13.13 -4.06
C LEU A 7 -15.18 -12.12 -2.91
N ASN A 8 -16.41 -11.67 -2.64
CA ASN A 8 -16.68 -10.75 -1.54
C ASN A 8 -16.42 -11.39 -0.18
N ASP A 9 -16.67 -12.68 -0.01
CA ASP A 9 -16.39 -13.40 1.23
C ASP A 9 -14.88 -13.38 1.54
N LEU A 10 -14.04 -13.54 0.52
CA LEU A 10 -12.58 -13.45 0.67
C LEU A 10 -12.10 -12.03 0.94
N ILE A 11 -12.64 -11.03 0.23
CA ILE A 11 -12.27 -9.62 0.40
C ILE A 11 -12.61 -9.11 1.80
N ASN A 12 -13.74 -9.53 2.35
CA ASN A 12 -14.25 -9.03 3.64
C ASN A 12 -13.83 -9.91 4.82
N LEU A 13 -12.85 -10.80 4.64
CA LEU A 13 -12.39 -11.67 5.72
C LEU A 13 -11.84 -10.83 6.89
N ASN A 14 -12.40 -11.05 8.08
CA ASN A 14 -11.95 -10.37 9.28
C ASN A 14 -10.61 -10.95 9.76
N LEU A 15 -9.52 -10.22 9.51
CA LEU A 15 -8.18 -10.70 9.85
C LEU A 15 -7.88 -10.69 11.36
N THR A 16 -8.64 -9.92 12.16
CA THR A 16 -8.39 -9.80 13.62
C THR A 16 -8.57 -11.11 14.37
N ASP A 17 -9.33 -12.05 13.79
CA ASP A 17 -9.60 -13.36 14.41
C ASP A 17 -8.44 -14.35 14.19
N VAL A 18 -7.47 -14.00 13.33
CA VAL A 18 -6.39 -14.89 12.88
C VAL A 18 -5.00 -14.31 13.17
N THR A 19 -4.85 -12.98 13.18
CA THR A 19 -3.56 -12.33 13.38
C THR A 19 -3.70 -10.89 13.88
N GLU A 20 -2.67 -10.41 14.58
CA GLU A 20 -2.51 -9.00 14.96
C GLU A 20 -1.95 -8.13 13.83
N LYS A 21 -1.51 -8.74 12.71
CA LYS A 21 -0.94 -8.02 11.57
C LYS A 21 -1.97 -7.09 10.94
N ILE A 22 -1.49 -5.96 10.43
CA ILE A 22 -2.31 -5.01 9.68
C ILE A 22 -1.83 -4.86 8.24
N ILE A 23 -2.71 -4.38 7.38
CA ILE A 23 -2.38 -3.90 6.03
C ILE A 23 -2.30 -2.37 6.09
N ALA A 24 -1.14 -1.82 5.75
CA ALA A 24 -0.92 -0.37 5.67
C ALA A 24 -0.82 0.04 4.20
N GLU A 25 -1.79 0.84 3.73
CA GLU A 25 -1.80 1.44 2.40
C GLU A 25 -1.00 2.75 2.43
N TYR A 26 0.13 2.78 1.72
CA TYR A 26 0.94 3.99 1.57
C TYR A 26 0.44 4.72 0.32
N ILE A 27 0.08 6.00 0.47
CA ILE A 27 -0.54 6.81 -0.57
C ILE A 27 0.38 7.99 -0.91
N TRP A 28 0.57 8.28 -2.19
CA TRP A 28 1.35 9.43 -2.64
C TRP A 28 0.80 10.04 -3.93
N ILE A 29 1.27 11.24 -4.26
CA ILE A 29 0.97 11.95 -5.50
C ILE A 29 2.01 11.52 -6.55
N GLY A 30 1.52 11.10 -7.72
CA GLY A 30 2.36 10.70 -8.85
C GLY A 30 2.98 11.89 -9.60
N GLY A 31 3.79 11.59 -10.62
CA GLY A 31 4.58 12.59 -11.33
C GLY A 31 3.76 13.59 -12.15
N SER A 32 2.48 13.34 -12.43
CA SER A 32 1.63 14.35 -13.09
C SER A 32 1.16 15.45 -12.12
N GLY A 33 1.26 15.22 -10.81
CA GLY A 33 0.68 16.09 -9.77
C GLY A 33 -0.84 15.94 -9.60
N LEU A 34 -1.51 15.17 -10.46
CA LEU A 34 -2.96 14.94 -10.44
C LEU A 34 -3.33 13.47 -10.16
N ASP A 35 -2.41 12.55 -10.41
CA ASP A 35 -2.62 11.12 -10.20
C ASP A 35 -2.28 10.72 -8.76
N ILE A 36 -3.13 9.88 -8.17
CA ILE A 36 -2.92 9.28 -6.84
C ILE A 36 -2.42 7.85 -7.06
N ARG A 37 -1.36 7.48 -6.35
CA ARG A 37 -0.77 6.15 -6.36
C ARG A 37 -0.80 5.57 -4.96
N SER A 38 -0.90 4.26 -4.87
CA SER A 38 -0.80 3.59 -3.58
C SER A 38 -0.29 2.15 -3.72
N LYS A 39 0.22 1.62 -2.61
CA LYS A 39 0.47 0.18 -2.45
C LYS A 39 0.42 -0.21 -0.98
N ALA A 40 0.04 -1.45 -0.73
CA ALA A 40 -0.14 -2.00 0.61
C ALA A 40 1.08 -2.82 1.06
N ARG A 41 1.44 -2.73 2.35
CA ARG A 41 2.35 -3.68 3.02
C ARG A 41 1.73 -4.24 4.29
N THR A 42 2.17 -5.44 4.67
CA THR A 42 1.86 -6.01 5.98
C THR A 42 2.79 -5.45 7.06
N LEU A 43 2.22 -5.02 8.19
CA LEU A 43 2.95 -4.67 9.41
C LEU A 43 2.58 -5.64 10.54
N PHE A 44 3.46 -5.78 11.54
CA PHE A 44 3.29 -6.78 12.61
C PHE A 44 2.18 -6.48 13.61
N GLY A 45 1.69 -5.24 13.66
CA GLY A 45 0.68 -4.83 14.61
C GLY A 45 0.10 -3.45 14.31
N PRO A 46 -0.95 -3.04 15.04
CA PRO A 46 -1.52 -1.70 14.95
C PRO A 46 -0.49 -0.59 15.23
N VAL A 47 -0.53 0.48 14.44
CA VAL A 47 0.33 1.66 14.62
C VAL A 47 -0.54 2.91 14.65
N SER A 48 -0.40 3.73 15.69
CA SER A 48 -1.20 4.96 15.90
C SER A 48 -0.41 6.26 15.72
N ASP A 49 0.91 6.19 15.60
CA ASP A 49 1.79 7.33 15.37
C ASP A 49 2.50 7.18 14.03
N PRO A 50 2.29 8.10 13.05
CA PRO A 50 2.96 8.06 11.76
C PRO A 50 4.49 7.99 11.85
N LYS A 51 5.10 8.55 12.91
CA LYS A 51 6.56 8.50 13.09
C LYS A 51 7.10 7.10 13.34
N LYS A 52 6.23 6.16 13.72
CA LYS A 52 6.57 4.74 13.94
C LYS A 52 6.38 3.90 12.68
N LEU A 53 5.81 4.46 11.61
CA LEU A 53 5.70 3.78 10.33
C LEU A 53 7.08 3.70 9.67
N PRO A 54 7.48 2.53 9.14
CA PRO A 54 8.73 2.42 8.42
C PRO A 54 8.65 3.23 7.13
N LYS A 55 9.74 3.92 6.79
CA LYS A 55 9.92 4.44 5.44
C LYS A 55 9.78 3.32 4.42
N TRP A 56 9.32 3.67 3.25
CA TRP A 56 9.26 2.75 2.13
C TRP A 56 9.83 3.40 0.89
N ASN A 57 9.69 2.72 -0.23
CA ASN A 57 10.16 3.18 -1.50
C ASN A 57 9.18 2.75 -2.58
N TYR A 58 9.29 3.32 -3.77
CA TYR A 58 8.63 2.83 -4.97
C TYR A 58 9.54 3.10 -6.19
N ASP A 59 9.17 2.50 -7.31
CA ASP A 59 9.81 2.76 -8.59
C ASP A 59 9.25 4.07 -9.18
N GLY A 60 10.04 5.14 -9.07
CA GLY A 60 9.77 6.47 -9.59
C GLY A 60 9.69 6.50 -11.12
N SER A 61 10.35 5.59 -11.83
CA SER A 61 10.29 5.57 -13.30
C SER A 61 8.89 5.24 -13.81
N SER A 62 8.16 4.37 -13.12
CA SER A 62 6.76 4.01 -13.38
C SER A 62 5.74 5.09 -13.00
N THR A 63 6.19 6.19 -12.41
CA THR A 63 5.35 7.33 -11.98
C THR A 63 5.79 8.65 -12.58
N GLY A 64 6.89 8.69 -13.36
CA GLY A 64 7.48 9.91 -13.90
C GLY A 64 8.21 10.76 -12.86
N GLN A 65 8.68 10.15 -11.77
CA GLN A 65 9.32 10.83 -10.63
C GLN A 65 10.83 10.58 -10.52
N ALA A 66 11.37 9.62 -11.27
CA ALA A 66 12.81 9.31 -11.33
C ALA A 66 13.17 8.68 -12.69
N PRO A 67 14.42 8.82 -13.18
CA PRO A 67 14.90 8.11 -14.37
C PRO A 67 15.02 6.60 -14.12
N GLY A 68 15.08 5.80 -15.18
CA GLY A 68 15.16 4.34 -15.06
C GLY A 68 16.49 3.80 -14.50
N GLU A 69 17.57 4.58 -14.58
CA GLU A 69 18.91 4.18 -14.10
C GLU A 69 19.10 4.36 -12.57
N ASP A 70 18.32 5.25 -11.97
CA ASP A 70 18.26 5.49 -10.52
C ASP A 70 16.81 5.80 -10.15
N SER A 71 16.00 4.75 -10.09
CA SER A 71 14.54 4.88 -10.09
C SER A 71 13.91 4.83 -8.71
N GLU A 72 14.69 4.64 -7.64
CA GLU A 72 14.16 4.52 -6.29
C GLU A 72 13.73 5.88 -5.73
N VAL A 73 12.46 5.99 -5.31
CA VAL A 73 11.96 7.16 -4.59
C VAL A 73 11.44 6.76 -3.21
N ILE A 74 11.85 7.50 -2.18
CA ILE A 74 11.52 7.21 -0.79
C ILE A 74 10.17 7.83 -0.39
N LEU A 75 9.38 7.04 0.34
CA LEU A 75 8.15 7.43 1.05
C LEU A 75 8.44 7.56 2.54
#